data_AF-A0AAQ2C4W4-F1
#
_entry.id   AF-A0AAQ2C4W4-F1
#
_cell.length_a   1.000
_cell.length_b   1.000
_cell.length_c   1.000
_cell.angle_alpha   90.00
_cell.angle_beta   90.00
_cell.angle_gamma   90.00
#
_symmetry.space_group_name_H-M   'P 1'
#
loop_
_entity.id
_entity.type
_entity.pdbx_description
1 polymer ?
#
loop_
_entity_poly.entity_id
_entity_poly.type
_entity_poly.pdbx_seq_one_letter_code
_entity_poly.pdbx_strand_id
1 'polypeptide(L)'
;MNTEQVTESLKAIDGVEDATVTVALNGFPGNYRSTTRLTVTAEGDAALGEVLRQTASVIWAEYGTQLPQYRFAVEAPWPGGPQPLQLVVLRDRQAEFGFTQGKYLGTHLILTREELAAMFGAAE
;
A
#
# COMPACT_ATOMS: atom_id res chain seq x y z
N MET A 1 -17.39 -1.24 -5.47
CA MET A 1 -15.96 -1.37 -5.12
C MET A 1 -15.63 -2.84 -5.13
N ASN A 2 -14.83 -3.30 -6.10
CA ASN A 2 -14.54 -4.72 -6.27
C ASN A 2 -13.18 -5.05 -5.65
N THR A 3 -13.14 -5.26 -4.34
CA THR A 3 -11.87 -5.53 -3.61
C THR A 3 -11.16 -6.78 -4.10
N GLU A 4 -11.88 -7.77 -4.62
CA GLU A 4 -11.30 -9.01 -5.17
C GLU A 4 -10.45 -8.72 -6.41
N GLN A 5 -10.98 -7.94 -7.35
CA GLN A 5 -10.26 -7.57 -8.58
C GLN A 5 -8.98 -6.75 -8.28
N VAL A 6 -9.06 -5.85 -7.30
CA VAL A 6 -7.89 -5.07 -6.86
C VAL A 6 -6.84 -5.96 -6.22
N THR A 7 -7.24 -6.87 -5.33
CA THR A 7 -6.33 -7.84 -4.71
C THR A 7 -5.60 -8.66 -5.76
N GLU A 8 -6.29 -9.16 -6.78
CA GLU A 8 -5.66 -9.93 -7.87
C GLU A 8 -4.71 -9.06 -8.70
N SER A 9 -5.07 -7.80 -8.96
CA SER A 9 -4.19 -6.84 -9.67
C SER A 9 -2.92 -6.53 -8.88
N LEU A 10 -3.01 -6.45 -7.54
CA LEU A 10 -1.86 -6.22 -6.68
C LEU A 10 -0.90 -7.43 -6.64
N LYS A 11 -1.42 -8.65 -6.70
CA LYS A 11 -0.59 -9.87 -6.79
C LYS A 11 0.17 -9.98 -8.11
N ALA A 12 -0.24 -9.25 -9.14
CA ALA A 12 0.48 -9.18 -10.41
C ALA A 12 1.69 -8.22 -10.38
N ILE A 13 1.88 -7.47 -9.29
CA ILE A 13 3.06 -6.60 -9.10
C ILE A 13 4.27 -7.47 -8.79
N ASP A 14 5.36 -7.23 -9.52
CA ASP A 14 6.62 -7.95 -9.31
C ASP A 14 7.13 -7.77 -7.87
N GLY A 15 7.49 -8.88 -7.23
CA GLY A 15 7.90 -8.90 -5.82
C GLY A 15 6.76 -8.95 -4.80
N VAL A 16 5.48 -8.99 -5.20
CA VAL A 16 4.34 -9.24 -4.31
C VAL A 16 3.99 -10.73 -4.31
N GLU A 17 4.00 -11.35 -3.13
CA GLU A 17 3.60 -12.75 -2.93
C GLU A 17 2.11 -12.88 -2.61
N ASP A 18 1.57 -11.97 -1.80
CA ASP A 18 0.15 -11.90 -1.48
C ASP A 18 -0.30 -10.46 -1.24
N ALA A 19 -1.59 -10.19 -1.44
CA ALA A 19 -2.17 -8.88 -1.20
C ALA A 19 -3.60 -9.00 -0.67
N THR A 20 -3.93 -8.16 0.31
CA THR A 20 -5.30 -8.04 0.83
C THR A 20 -5.71 -6.57 0.85
N VAL A 21 -6.87 -6.27 0.26
CA VAL A 21 -7.46 -4.93 0.30
C VAL A 21 -8.78 -4.98 1.03
N THR A 22 -8.95 -4.08 1.99
CA THR A 22 -10.20 -3.91 2.74
C THR A 22 -10.63 -2.47 2.72
N VAL A 23 -11.91 -2.21 2.51
CA VAL A 23 -12.49 -0.87 2.62
C VAL A 23 -13.45 -0.88 3.81
N ALA A 24 -13.17 -0.04 4.80
CA ALA A 24 -13.96 0.00 6.03
C ALA A 24 -14.23 1.43 6.50
N LEU A 25 -15.30 1.60 7.27
CA LEU A 25 -15.61 2.85 7.97
C LEU A 25 -14.51 3.15 9.00
N ASN A 26 -13.97 4.36 8.96
CA ASN A 26 -12.93 4.86 9.85
C ASN A 26 -13.54 5.59 11.07
N GLY A 27 -14.39 4.90 11.82
CA GLY A 27 -14.96 5.38 13.10
C GLY A 27 -15.96 6.54 13.01
N PHE A 28 -16.07 7.20 11.85
CA PHE A 28 -17.05 8.26 11.59
C PHE A 28 -17.93 7.89 10.39
N PRO A 29 -19.26 8.11 10.45
CA PRO A 29 -20.15 7.86 9.32
C PRO A 29 -19.72 8.70 8.11
N GLY A 30 -19.62 8.06 6.94
CA GLY A 30 -19.19 8.69 5.69
C GLY A 30 -17.67 8.81 5.51
N ASN A 31 -16.86 8.42 6.50
CA ASN A 31 -15.40 8.46 6.40
C ASN A 31 -14.86 7.04 6.18
N TYR A 32 -14.61 6.67 4.92
CA TYR A 32 -14.10 5.35 4.55
C TYR A 32 -12.59 5.38 4.38
N ARG A 33 -11.91 4.26 4.65
CA ARG A 33 -10.48 4.11 4.37
C ARG A 33 -10.22 2.76 3.72
N SER A 34 -9.39 2.76 2.68
CA SER A 34 -8.81 1.53 2.17
C SER A 34 -7.60 1.16 3.02
N THR A 35 -7.52 -0.10 3.46
CA THR A 35 -6.33 -0.68 4.07
C THR A 35 -5.85 -1.80 3.15
N THR A 36 -4.68 -1.58 2.58
CA THR A 36 -3.96 -2.52 1.72
C THR A 36 -2.82 -3.12 2.52
N ARG A 37 -2.76 -4.44 2.57
CA ARG A 37 -1.67 -5.21 3.17
C ARG A 37 -1.02 -6.04 2.07
N LEU A 38 0.29 -5.94 1.97
CA LEU A 38 1.10 -6.68 1.01
C LEU A 38 2.00 -7.64 1.75
N THR A 39 2.12 -8.85 1.25
CA THR A 39 3.24 -9.75 1.54
C THR A 39 4.16 -9.68 0.35
N VAL A 40 5.43 -9.32 0.57
CA VAL A 40 6.44 -9.23 -0.50
C VAL A 40 7.44 -10.36 -0.39
N THR A 41 8.07 -10.71 -1.51
CA THR A 41 9.23 -11.60 -1.53
C THR A 41 10.48 -10.85 -1.06
N ALA A 42 11.62 -11.54 -0.90
CA ALA A 42 12.89 -10.88 -0.59
C ALA A 42 13.31 -9.87 -1.69
N GLU A 43 12.99 -10.16 -2.95
CA GLU A 43 13.23 -9.26 -4.07
C GLU A 43 12.30 -8.05 -4.02
N GLY A 44 11.02 -8.26 -3.71
CA GLY A 44 10.05 -7.17 -3.50
C GLY A 44 10.41 -6.28 -2.31
N ASP A 45 10.98 -6.86 -1.24
CA ASP A 45 11.51 -6.10 -0.11
C ASP A 45 12.71 -5.24 -0.49
N ALA A 46 13.61 -5.72 -1.34
CA ALA A 46 14.71 -4.92 -1.87
C ALA A 46 14.22 -3.79 -2.80
N ALA A 47 13.10 -3.99 -3.49
CA ALA A 47 12.46 -3.04 -4.39
C ALA A 47 11.24 -2.31 -3.77
N LEU A 48 11.17 -2.22 -2.43
CA LEU A 48 9.96 -1.84 -1.70
C LEU A 48 9.34 -0.50 -2.13
N GLY A 49 10.16 0.49 -2.49
CA GLY A 49 9.69 1.78 -2.99
C GLY A 49 8.89 1.66 -4.28
N GLU A 50 9.37 0.83 -5.20
CA GLU A 50 8.72 0.57 -6.47
C GLU A 50 7.43 -0.23 -6.27
N VAL A 51 7.46 -1.26 -5.44
CA VAL A 51 6.28 -2.06 -5.07
C VAL A 51 5.19 -1.18 -4.47
N LEU A 52 5.53 -0.31 -3.50
CA LEU A 52 4.57 0.60 -2.88
C LEU A 52 4.01 1.62 -3.87
N ARG A 53 4.84 2.14 -4.78
CA ARG A 53 4.40 3.08 -5.81
C ARG A 53 3.42 2.42 -6.79
N GLN A 54 3.72 1.21 -7.27
CA GLN A 54 2.81 0.46 -8.13
C GLN A 54 1.51 0.10 -7.42
N THR A 55 1.60 -0.32 -6.15
CA THR A 55 0.43 -0.61 -5.31
C THR A 55 -0.45 0.62 -5.17
N ALA A 56 0.13 1.78 -4.85
CA ALA A 56 -0.61 3.03 -4.73
C ALA A 56 -1.28 3.43 -6.05
N SER A 57 -0.62 3.18 -7.19
CA SER A 57 -1.18 3.40 -8.53
C SER A 57 -2.39 2.51 -8.81
N VAL A 58 -2.32 1.21 -8.53
CA VAL A 58 -3.45 0.27 -8.70
C VAL A 58 -4.62 0.66 -7.81
N ILE A 59 -4.34 0.98 -6.55
CA ILE A 59 -5.35 1.44 -5.58
C ILE A 59 -6.01 2.76 -6.04
N TRP A 60 -5.22 3.67 -6.60
CA TRP A 60 -5.74 4.92 -7.16
C TRP A 60 -6.58 4.69 -8.41
N ALA A 61 -6.18 3.78 -9.30
CA ALA A 61 -6.94 3.47 -10.51
C ALA A 61 -8.32 2.88 -10.20
N GLU A 62 -8.46 2.05 -9.16
CA GLU A 62 -9.76 1.50 -8.78
C GLU A 62 -10.61 2.49 -7.96
N TYR A 63 -10.02 3.06 -6.90
CA TYR A 63 -10.80 3.81 -5.90
C TYR A 63 -10.78 5.32 -6.13
N GLY A 64 -9.77 5.82 -6.84
CA GLY A 64 -9.64 7.22 -7.26
C GLY A 64 -10.01 8.22 -6.16
N THR A 65 -10.97 9.08 -6.46
CA THR A 65 -11.40 10.14 -5.54
C THR A 65 -12.44 9.71 -4.50
N GLN A 66 -12.84 8.44 -4.50
CA GLN A 66 -13.95 7.92 -3.69
C GLN A 66 -13.62 7.81 -2.20
N LEU A 67 -12.34 7.61 -1.86
CA LEU A 67 -11.92 7.47 -0.47
C LEU A 67 -11.07 8.68 -0.03
N PRO A 68 -11.28 9.20 1.19
CA PRO A 68 -10.46 10.28 1.74
C PRO A 68 -9.04 9.83 2.12
N GLN A 69 -8.85 8.55 2.47
CA GLN A 69 -7.57 8.02 2.92
C GLN A 69 -7.32 6.58 2.45
N TYR A 70 -6.03 6.29 2.29
CA TYR A 70 -5.45 5.03 1.83
C TYR A 70 -4.31 4.65 2.78
N ARG A 71 -4.35 3.43 3.32
CA ARG A 71 -3.35 2.92 4.25
C ARG A 71 -2.69 1.70 3.66
N PHE A 72 -1.38 1.65 3.74
CA PHE A 72 -0.55 0.58 3.23
C PHE A 72 0.27 -0.01 4.37
N ALA A 73 0.37 -1.33 4.41
CA ALA A 73 1.24 -2.09 5.30
C ALA A 73 1.93 -3.18 4.47
N VAL A 74 3.17 -3.49 4.82
CA VAL A 74 3.97 -4.50 4.11
C VAL A 74 4.53 -5.51 5.10
N GLU A 75 4.44 -6.77 4.73
CA GLU A 75 5.04 -7.92 5.40
C GLU A 75 6.12 -8.49 4.48
N ALA A 76 7.32 -8.73 5.01
CA ALA A 76 8.46 -9.25 4.27
C ALA A 76 9.09 -10.44 5.01
N PRO A 77 9.86 -11.31 4.34
CA PRO A 77 10.57 -12.40 4.99
C PRO A 77 11.54 -11.88 6.06
N TRP A 78 11.65 -12.60 7.17
CA TRP A 78 12.64 -12.29 8.19
C TRP A 78 14.07 -12.52 7.66
N PRO A 79 15.00 -11.56 7.77
CA PRO A 79 16.35 -11.70 7.25
C PRO A 79 17.20 -12.74 8.00
N GLY A 80 16.77 -13.15 9.20
CA GLY A 80 17.51 -14.05 10.09
C GLY A 80 17.25 -15.54 9.93
N GLY A 81 16.47 -15.99 8.93
CA GLY A 81 16.28 -17.42 8.67
C GLY A 81 14.86 -17.83 8.29
N PRO A 82 14.58 -19.14 8.22
CA PRO A 82 13.48 -19.71 7.42
C PRO A 82 12.05 -19.51 7.97
N GLN A 83 11.81 -18.61 8.92
CA GLN A 83 10.47 -18.26 9.44
C GLN A 83 10.48 -16.85 10.06
N PRO A 84 9.34 -16.23 10.37
CA PRO A 84 8.09 -16.02 9.62
C PRO A 84 8.11 -14.66 8.86
N LEU A 85 6.98 -14.25 8.26
CA LEU A 85 6.80 -12.89 7.74
C LEU A 85 6.86 -11.86 8.88
N GLN A 86 7.46 -10.70 8.63
CA GLN A 86 7.55 -9.57 9.55
C GLN A 86 6.94 -8.31 8.95
N LEU A 87 6.24 -7.53 9.77
CA LEU A 87 5.77 -6.20 9.36
C LEU A 87 6.95 -5.25 9.22
N VAL A 88 7.10 -4.70 8.01
CA VAL A 88 8.14 -3.73 7.69
C VAL A 88 7.80 -2.39 8.35
N VAL A 89 8.77 -1.81 9.06
CA VAL A 89 8.66 -0.46 9.61
C VAL A 89 8.90 0.54 8.47
N LEU A 90 7.83 0.84 7.71
CA LEU A 90 7.90 1.73 6.55
C LEU A 90 8.51 3.11 6.85
N ARG A 91 8.34 3.62 8.07
CA ARG A 91 8.98 4.86 8.51
C ARG A 91 10.51 4.83 8.37
N ASP A 92 11.14 3.72 8.70
CA ASP A 92 12.61 3.60 8.72
C ASP A 92 13.17 3.49 7.30
N ARG A 93 12.32 3.12 6.34
CA ARG A 93 12.64 2.90 4.93
C ARG A 93 12.15 4.03 4.02
N GLN A 94 11.66 5.14 4.58
CA GLN A 94 11.09 6.26 3.83
C GLN A 94 12.02 6.79 2.73
N ALA A 95 13.33 6.81 2.97
CA ALA A 95 14.32 7.29 2.00
C ALA A 95 14.39 6.43 0.72
N GLU A 96 13.96 5.17 0.78
CA GLU A 96 14.00 4.22 -0.33
C GLU A 96 12.81 4.37 -1.28
N PHE A 97 11.77 5.10 -0.89
CA PHE A 97 10.49 5.10 -1.62
C PHE A 97 10.43 6.08 -2.78
N GLY A 98 11.35 7.05 -2.84
CA GLY A 98 11.43 7.99 -3.96
C GLY A 98 10.24 8.96 -4.09
N PHE A 99 9.31 8.97 -3.12
CA PHE A 99 8.23 9.95 -3.02
C PHE A 99 8.14 10.52 -1.59
N THR A 100 7.75 11.79 -1.48
CA THR A 100 7.74 12.53 -0.21
C THR A 100 6.35 12.64 0.41
N GLN A 101 5.31 12.19 -0.31
CA GLN A 101 3.93 12.21 0.12
C GLN A 101 3.66 11.14 1.19
N GLY A 102 2.62 11.40 1.98
CA GLY A 102 2.08 10.45 2.93
C GLY A 102 2.68 10.56 4.32
N LYS A 103 1.90 10.06 5.28
CA LYS A 103 2.26 10.01 6.69
C LYS A 103 2.71 8.61 7.06
N TYR A 104 3.94 8.49 7.56
CA TYR A 104 4.48 7.25 8.10
C TYR A 104 4.10 7.11 9.58
N LEU A 105 3.37 6.04 9.91
CA LEU A 105 2.99 5.65 11.27
C LEU A 105 3.53 4.25 11.58
N GLY A 106 4.81 4.19 11.96
CA GLY A 106 5.52 2.94 12.23
C GLY A 106 5.56 2.06 11.00
N THR A 107 4.77 0.98 11.01
CA THR A 107 4.65 0.00 9.92
C THR A 107 3.69 0.39 8.80
N HIS A 108 3.08 1.58 8.88
CA HIS A 108 2.07 2.01 7.92
C HIS A 108 2.50 3.28 7.18
N LEU A 109 2.19 3.30 5.89
CA LEU A 109 2.14 4.50 5.06
C LEU A 109 0.68 4.88 4.89
N ILE A 110 0.33 6.14 5.15
CA ILE A 110 -1.01 6.66 4.94
C ILE A 110 -0.94 7.78 3.93
N LEU A 111 -1.63 7.61 2.80
CA LEU A 111 -1.80 8.63 1.78
C LEU A 111 -3.22 9.15 1.82
N THR A 112 -3.38 10.47 1.75
CA THR A 112 -4.65 11.11 1.50
C THR A 112 -5.00 11.03 0.02
N ARG A 113 -6.27 11.24 -0.29
CA ARG A 113 -6.73 11.39 -1.67
C ARG A 113 -5.96 12.46 -2.44
N GLU A 114 -5.72 13.61 -1.81
CA GLU A 114 -5.04 14.74 -2.44
C GLU A 114 -3.57 14.41 -2.77
N GLU A 115 -2.92 13.65 -1.90
CA GLU A 115 -1.56 13.17 -2.13
C GLU A 115 -1.50 12.15 -3.28
N LEU A 116 -2.43 11.20 -3.35
CA LEU A 116 -2.49 10.28 -4.49
C LEU A 116 -2.82 11.00 -5.80
N ALA A 117 -3.72 11.98 -5.77
CA ALA A 117 -4.03 12.82 -6.93
C ALA A 117 -2.80 13.62 -7.40
N ALA A 118 -1.97 14.11 -6.47
CA ALA A 118 -0.72 14.78 -6.80
C ALA A 118 0.33 13.83 -7.39
N MET A 119 0.32 12.55 -7.00
CA MET A 119 1.25 11.54 -7.50
C MET A 119 0.84 10.98 -8.87
N PHE A 120 -0.45 10.82 -9.12
CA PHE A 120 -0.96 10.05 -10.27
C PHE A 120 -1.95 10.82 -11.16
N GLY A 121 -2.30 12.07 -10.82
CA GLY A 121 -3.31 12.85 -11.54
C GLY A 121 -4.74 12.57 -11.08
N ALA A 122 -5.72 13.26 -11.68
CA ALA A 122 -7.13 12.96 -11.43
C ALA A 122 -7.47 11.59 -12.05
N ALA A 123 -8.03 10.67 -11.24
CA ALA A 123 -8.63 9.45 -11.78
C ALA A 123 -9.85 9.87 -12.63
N GLU A 124 -9.77 9.67 -13.95
CA GLU A 124 -10.85 9.93 -14.90
C GLU A 124 -12.00 8.92 -14.78
#